data_AF-A0A7C2EKL7-F1
#
_entry.id   AF-A0A7C2EKL7-F1
#
_cell.length_a   1.000
_cell.length_b   1.000
_cell.length_c   1.000
_cell.angle_alpha   90.00
_cell.angle_beta   90.00
_cell.angle_gamma   90.00
#
_symmetry.space_group_name_H-M   'P 1'
#
loop_
_entity.id
_entity.type
_entity.pdbx_description
1 polymer ?
#
loop_
_entity_poly.entity_id
_entity_poly.type
_entity_poly.pdbx_seq_one_letter_code
_entity_poly.pdbx_strand_id
1 'polypeptide(L)'
;GKRSWGGVVGISNRGPLIDGGSIFVPEAGFASAKGEWIIEGYGVDPDIEVENDPKSIIEGRDPQLERGVAEVMKKIKEKPVRLPSRPTPPVKTQP
;
A
#
# COMPACT_ATOMS: atom_id res chain seq x y z
N GLY A 1 -6.18 9.19 -1.10
CA GLY A 1 -5.71 8.63 -2.37
C GLY A 1 -6.87 8.41 -3.31
N LYS A 2 -6.74 7.47 -4.24
CA LYS A 2 -7.80 7.04 -5.17
C LYS A 2 -8.02 5.54 -5.09
N ARG A 3 -9.20 5.09 -5.56
CA ARG A 3 -9.54 3.67 -5.60
C ARG A 3 -8.47 2.89 -6.37
N SER A 4 -8.07 1.75 -5.82
CA SER A 4 -7.12 0.85 -6.51
C SER A 4 -7.76 0.18 -7.73
N TRP A 5 -6.95 -0.43 -8.59
CA TRP A 5 -7.43 -1.05 -9.85
C TRP A 5 -8.37 -2.23 -9.63
N GLY A 6 -8.13 -3.04 -8.60
CA GLY A 6 -8.96 -4.21 -8.29
C GLY A 6 -8.68 -5.45 -9.13
N GLY A 7 -7.48 -5.63 -9.69
CA GLY A 7 -7.06 -6.93 -10.21
C GLY A 7 -6.33 -7.72 -9.13
N VAL A 8 -7.01 -8.70 -8.56
CA VAL A 8 -6.56 -9.54 -7.44
C VAL A 8 -6.64 -11.03 -7.74
N VAL A 9 -6.99 -11.42 -8.96
CA VAL A 9 -6.80 -12.80 -9.41
C VAL A 9 -5.34 -13.02 -9.79
N GLY A 10 -4.65 -13.82 -8.98
CA GLY A 10 -3.25 -14.17 -9.17
C GLY A 10 -3.02 -15.02 -10.43
N ILE A 11 -1.84 -14.84 -11.02
CA ILE A 11 -1.38 -15.56 -12.20
C ILE A 11 -0.19 -16.44 -11.81
N SER A 12 -0.15 -17.67 -12.32
CA SER A 12 1.02 -18.54 -12.24
C SER A 12 1.70 -18.63 -13.62
N ASN A 13 3.02 -18.78 -13.64
CA ASN A 13 3.75 -18.89 -14.91
C ASN A 13 3.59 -20.31 -15.49
N ARG A 14 3.20 -20.40 -16.77
CA ARG A 14 3.02 -21.66 -17.51
C ARG A 14 4.17 -21.97 -18.50
N GLY A 15 5.20 -21.12 -18.55
CA GLY A 15 6.28 -21.20 -19.53
C GLY A 15 5.93 -20.51 -20.86
N PRO A 16 6.92 -20.35 -21.77
CA PRO A 16 6.71 -19.73 -23.07
C PRO A 16 5.94 -20.65 -24.03
N LEU A 17 5.25 -20.04 -24.99
CA LEU A 17 4.66 -20.72 -26.15
C LEU A 17 5.75 -21.19 -27.13
N ILE A 18 5.39 -22.04 -28.10
CA ILE A 18 6.32 -22.61 -29.09
C ILE A 18 7.02 -21.55 -29.95
N ASP A 19 6.41 -20.37 -30.10
CA ASP A 19 6.94 -19.20 -30.82
C ASP A 19 7.71 -18.22 -29.91
N GLY A 20 7.84 -18.53 -28.62
CA GLY A 20 8.48 -17.68 -27.61
C GLY A 20 7.55 -16.66 -26.96
N GLY A 21 6.26 -16.63 -27.31
CA GLY A 21 5.26 -15.77 -26.67
C GLY A 21 4.98 -16.13 -25.21
N SER A 22 4.33 -15.23 -24.47
CA SER A 22 3.87 -15.47 -23.09
C SER A 22 2.37 -15.26 -22.97
N ILE A 23 1.72 -16.06 -22.13
CA ILE A 23 0.31 -15.88 -21.75
C ILE A 23 0.21 -15.68 -20.24
N PHE A 24 -0.77 -14.89 -19.82
CA PHE A 24 -1.07 -14.64 -18.42
C PHE A 24 -2.51 -15.05 -18.17
N VAL A 25 -2.71 -16.14 -17.43
CA VAL A 25 -4.04 -16.68 -17.13
C VAL A 25 -4.35 -16.45 -15.66
N PRO A 26 -5.46 -15.77 -15.33
CA PRO A 26 -5.90 -15.58 -13.96
C PRO A 26 -6.40 -16.93 -13.38
N GLU A 27 -5.83 -17.37 -12.26
CA GLU A 27 -6.03 -18.72 -11.71
C GLU A 27 -6.41 -18.74 -10.22
N ALA A 28 -5.94 -17.77 -9.44
CA ALA A 28 -6.09 -17.77 -7.99
C ALA A 28 -6.83 -16.51 -7.52
N GLY A 29 -8.16 -16.61 -7.38
CA GLY A 29 -8.97 -15.48 -6.94
C GLY A 29 -8.80 -15.20 -5.43
N PHE A 30 -8.88 -13.93 -5.07
CA PHE A 30 -8.80 -13.49 -3.68
C PHE A 30 -10.19 -13.47 -3.03
N ALA A 31 -10.33 -14.16 -1.90
CA ALA A 31 -11.57 -14.26 -1.15
C ALA A 31 -11.39 -13.77 0.30
N SER A 32 -12.47 -13.24 0.88
CA SER A 32 -12.49 -12.84 2.28
C SER A 32 -12.40 -14.05 3.22
N ALA A 33 -12.10 -13.81 4.49
CA ALA A 33 -12.17 -14.85 5.53
C ALA A 33 -13.57 -15.48 5.69
N LYS A 34 -14.60 -14.85 5.11
CA LYS A 34 -15.98 -15.37 5.08
C LYS A 34 -16.30 -16.16 3.80
N GLY A 35 -15.34 -16.31 2.89
CA GLY A 35 -15.51 -17.04 1.63
C GLY A 35 -16.15 -16.24 0.49
N GLU A 36 -16.22 -14.92 0.61
CA GLU A 36 -16.80 -14.04 -0.42
C GLU A 36 -15.70 -13.58 -1.38
N TRP A 37 -15.97 -13.56 -2.69
CA TRP A 37 -15.10 -12.86 -3.64
C TRP A 37 -15.07 -11.38 -3.28
N ILE A 38 -13.87 -10.84 -3.11
CA ILE A 38 -13.70 -9.44 -2.70
C ILE A 38 -12.83 -8.72 -3.71
N ILE A 39 -13.16 -7.44 -3.92
CA ILE A 39 -12.37 -6.40 -4.60
C ILE A 39 -11.99 -6.63 -6.08
N GLU A 40 -12.16 -7.83 -6.64
CA GLU A 40 -11.93 -8.10 -8.07
C GLU A 40 -12.85 -7.23 -8.96
N GLY A 41 -12.27 -6.54 -9.94
CA GLY A 41 -12.96 -5.62 -10.85
C GLY A 41 -13.43 -4.31 -10.22
N TYR A 42 -13.24 -4.12 -8.91
CA TYR A 42 -13.63 -2.91 -8.20
C TYR A 42 -12.43 -2.18 -7.59
N GLY A 43 -11.65 -2.87 -6.75
CA GLY A 43 -10.54 -2.30 -5.98
C GLY A 43 -10.90 -2.02 -4.52
N VAL A 44 -10.12 -1.15 -3.89
CA VAL A 44 -10.30 -0.72 -2.50
C VAL A 44 -10.45 0.79 -2.49
N ASP A 45 -11.54 1.27 -1.88
CA ASP A 45 -11.76 2.70 -1.67
C ASP A 45 -10.78 3.26 -0.63
N PRO A 46 -10.27 4.48 -0.83
CA PRO A 46 -9.48 5.16 0.19
C PRO A 46 -10.39 5.69 1.30
N ASP A 47 -9.92 5.69 2.56
CA ASP A 47 -10.63 6.37 3.66
C ASP A 47 -10.78 7.89 3.41
N ILE A 48 -9.80 8.46 2.72
CA ILE A 48 -9.75 9.87 2.35
C ILE A 48 -9.46 9.94 0.86
N GLU A 49 -10.46 10.33 0.08
CA GLU A 49 -10.29 10.55 -1.35
C GLU A 49 -9.51 11.84 -1.60
N VAL A 50 -8.51 11.78 -2.48
CA VAL A 50 -7.66 12.90 -2.86
C VAL A 50 -7.32 12.75 -4.34
N GLU A 51 -7.69 13.72 -5.15
CA GLU A 51 -7.38 13.79 -6.58
C GLU A 51 -6.00 14.41 -6.80
N ASN A 52 -5.26 13.87 -7.77
CA ASN A 52 -4.05 14.51 -8.27
C ASN A 52 -4.42 15.23 -9.57
N ASP A 53 -4.98 16.43 -9.45
CA ASP A 53 -5.47 17.17 -10.61
C ASP A 53 -4.32 17.62 -11.52
N PRO A 54 -4.53 17.69 -12.85
CA PRO A 54 -3.46 17.99 -13.80
C PRO A 54 -2.74 19.31 -13.51
N LYS A 55 -3.45 20.34 -13.06
CA LYS A 55 -2.85 21.64 -12.78
C LYS A 55 -1.85 21.52 -11.62
N SER A 56 -2.25 20.91 -10.52
CA SER A 56 -1.37 20.71 -9.36
C SER A 56 -0.11 19.89 -9.73
N ILE A 57 -0.27 18.82 -10.52
CA ILE A 57 0.86 18.01 -10.96
C ILE A 57 1.81 18.80 -11.88
N ILE A 58 1.27 19.58 -12.83
CA ILE A 58 2.06 20.44 -13.72
C ILE A 58 2.82 21.51 -12.92
N GLU A 59 2.24 22.01 -11.84
CA GLU A 59 2.88 22.94 -10.90
C GLU A 59 3.91 22.27 -9.97
N GLY A 60 4.15 20.95 -10.12
CA GLY A 60 5.11 20.18 -9.32
C GLY A 60 4.63 19.83 -7.91
N ARG A 61 3.32 19.97 -7.64
CA ARG A 61 2.72 19.58 -6.36
C ARG A 61 2.28 18.12 -6.37
N ASP A 62 2.14 17.54 -5.18
CA ASP A 62 1.56 16.21 -4.99
C ASP A 62 0.50 16.26 -3.89
N PRO A 63 -0.77 16.56 -4.25
CA PRO A 63 -1.87 16.65 -3.29
C PRO A 63 -2.04 15.39 -2.43
N GLN A 64 -1.81 14.20 -2.98
CA GLN A 64 -1.92 12.94 -2.24
C GLN A 64 -0.82 12.81 -1.18
N LEU A 65 0.43 13.10 -1.53
CA LEU A 65 1.54 13.07 -0.58
C LEU A 65 1.39 14.14 0.50
N GLU A 66 1.06 15.38 0.10
CA GLU A 66 0.82 16.50 1.02
C GLU A 66 -0.28 16.17 2.04
N ARG A 67 -1.40 15.60 1.58
CA ARG A 67 -2.47 15.16 2.47
C ARG A 67 -2.01 14.03 3.39
N GLY A 68 -1.24 13.07 2.88
CA GLY A 68 -0.68 11.98 3.66
C GLY A 68 0.19 12.49 4.82
N VAL A 69 1.10 13.42 4.55
CA VAL A 69 1.94 14.07 5.56
C VAL A 69 1.09 14.80 6.60
N ALA A 70 0.10 15.58 6.16
CA ALA A 70 -0.79 16.31 7.07
C ALA A 70 -1.54 15.38 8.04
N GLU A 71 -2.08 14.26 7.55
CA GLU A 71 -2.78 13.28 8.40
C GLU A 71 -1.84 12.56 9.37
N VAL A 72 -0.62 12.21 8.95
CA VAL A 72 0.39 11.62 9.83
C VAL A 72 0.76 12.60 10.95
N MET A 73 1.03 13.86 10.62
CA MET A 73 1.38 14.88 11.60
C MET A 73 0.23 15.15 12.59
N LYS A 74 -1.02 15.11 12.12
CA LYS A 74 -2.21 15.19 12.98
C LYS A 74 -2.28 14.00 13.94
N LYS A 75 -2.16 12.77 13.43
CA LYS A 75 -2.24 11.54 14.26
C LYS A 75 -1.14 11.47 15.33
N ILE A 76 0.07 11.93 15.02
CA ILE A 76 1.18 12.01 16.00
C ILE A 76 0.81 12.94 17.16
N LYS A 77 0.17 14.09 16.88
CA LYS A 77 -0.27 15.03 17.92
C LYS A 77 -1.41 14.47 18.77
N GLU A 78 -2.36 13.80 18.14
CA GLU A 78 -3.53 13.20 18.81
C GLU A 78 -3.16 11.98 19.67
N LYS A 79 -2.20 11.17 19.21
CA LYS A 79 -1.75 9.94 19.88
C LYS A 79 -0.22 9.87 19.89
N PRO A 80 0.44 10.61 20.78
CA PRO A 80 1.90 10.62 20.85
C PRO A 80 2.42 9.25 21.28
N VAL A 81 3.23 8.62 20.43
CA VAL A 81 3.92 7.37 20.76
C VAL A 81 5.13 7.69 21.63
N ARG A 82 5.18 7.09 22.83
CA ARG A 82 6.39 7.14 23.68
C ARG A 82 7.28 5.96 23.33
N LEU A 83 8.47 6.25 22.82
CA LEU A 83 9.51 5.24 22.68
C LEU A 83 10.07 4.88 24.07
N PRO A 84 10.40 3.61 24.33
CA PRO A 84 11.09 3.23 25.55
C PRO A 84 12.44 3.95 25.62
N SER A 85 12.86 4.31 26.84
CA SER A 85 14.20 4.84 27.06
C SER A 85 15.24 3.83 26.62
N ARG A 86 16.29 4.29 25.93
CA ARG A 86 17.42 3.44 25.57
C ARG A 86 18.00 2.80 26.85
N PRO A 87 18.17 1.48 26.92
CA PRO A 87 18.77 0.84 28.08
C PRO A 87 20.23 1.28 28.23
N THR A 88 20.72 1.26 29.47
CA THR A 88 22.13 1.49 29.78
C THR A 88 22.99 0.49 28.97
N PRO A 89 24.14 0.92 28.40
CA PRO A 89 25.04 0.00 27.72
C PRO A 89 25.44 -1.18 28.64
N PRO A 90 25.59 -2.40 28.10
CA PRO A 90 26.06 -3.53 28.89
C PRO A 90 27.48 -3.25 29.40
N VAL A 91 27.73 -3.55 30.68
CA VAL A 91 29.06 -3.47 31.28
C VAL A 91 29.93 -4.57 30.67
N LYS A 92 30.89 -4.20 29.82
CA LYS A 92 31.73 -5.15 29.08
C LYS A 92 32.94 -5.67 29.86
N THR A 93 33.27 -5.06 31.00
CA THR A 93 34.41 -5.43 31.84
C THR A 93 34.07 -5.14 33.30
N GLN A 94 34.26 -6.12 34.19
CA GLN A 94 34.30 -5.90 35.64
C GLN A 94 35.74 -5.54 36.06
N PRO A 95 35.93 -4.69 37.09
CA PRO A 95 37.24 -4.31 37.61
C PRO A 95 37.99 -5.48 38.24
#